data_AF-A0A0G1M449-F1
#
_entry.id   AF-A0A0G1M449-F1
#
_cell.length_a   1.000
_cell.length_b   1.000
_cell.length_c   1.000
_cell.angle_alpha   90.00
_cell.angle_beta   90.00
_cell.angle_gamma   90.00
#
_symmetry.space_group_name_H-M   'P 1'
#
loop_
_entity.id
_entity.type
_entity.pdbx_description
1 polymer ?
#
loop_
_entity_poly.entity_id
_entity_poly.type
_entity_poly.pdbx_seq_one_letter_code
_entity_poly.pdbx_strand_id
1 'polypeptide(L)'
;MGRLEQEIRFTPAEQDLFELQRKTVEEWDIPQDILDQAHNLVEKRRAEVGKGYFALARKSQQPTGSLHFVAWEERVSNGEIFGNVGTITVSEDQEEIQCGLCGGWFKVLNGAHLQTHGLEDGDAYKSLLGLNRNQALCSPKFSALQREIAIENENERNIRETRVPFVQGFDPRRTDTRRRQFGEDRRRLFEEKRTRGELPSGRTSDRPEIRRLSEGGQFSLYGNNYYFGRTANGNVKITISGDEVTAEGYVNGELVIKTYQRKDL
;
A
#
# COMPACT_ATOMS: atom_id res chain seq x y z
N MET A 1 26.32 1.49 28.57
CA MET A 1 26.78 1.03 27.24
C MET A 1 26.80 2.23 26.30
N GLY A 2 27.97 2.79 26.01
CA GLY A 2 28.10 3.94 25.11
C GLY A 2 27.78 3.55 23.67
N ARG A 3 26.84 4.25 23.04
CA ARG A 3 26.64 4.14 21.59
C ARG A 3 27.88 4.71 20.91
N LEU A 4 28.60 3.88 20.18
CA LEU A 4 29.63 4.32 19.25
C LEU A 4 28.95 5.20 18.20
N GLU A 5 29.25 6.50 18.21
CA GLU A 5 28.88 7.41 17.14
C GLU A 5 29.54 6.91 15.86
N GLN A 6 28.74 6.32 14.97
CA GLN A 6 29.24 6.00 13.64
C GLN A 6 29.35 7.32 12.87
N GLU A 7 30.58 7.73 12.56
CA GLU A 7 30.85 8.83 11.65
C GLU A 7 30.13 8.57 10.32
N ILE A 8 29.22 9.47 9.95
CA ILE A 8 28.53 9.43 8.67
C ILE A 8 29.59 9.77 7.61
N ARG A 9 29.90 8.80 6.74
CA ARG A 9 30.82 9.00 5.61
C ARG A 9 30.00 9.40 4.39
N PHE A 10 30.21 10.61 3.91
CA PHE A 10 29.64 11.08 2.64
C PHE A 10 30.49 10.60 1.47
N THR A 11 29.86 10.38 0.32
CA THR A 11 30.58 10.25 -0.95
C THR A 11 31.18 11.61 -1.35
N PRO A 12 32.21 11.65 -2.23
CA PRO A 12 32.82 12.92 -2.66
C PRO A 12 31.81 13.93 -3.22
N ALA A 13 30.83 13.48 -4.00
CA ALA A 13 29.79 14.35 -4.56
C ALA A 13 28.83 14.89 -3.49
N GLU A 14 28.50 14.09 -2.47
CA GLU A 14 27.70 14.54 -1.33
C GLU A 14 28.46 15.52 -0.45
N GLN A 15 29.78 15.32 -0.30
CA GLN A 15 30.66 16.24 0.41
C GLN A 15 30.71 17.61 -0.29
N ASP A 16 30.85 17.63 -1.62
CA ASP A 16 30.87 18.86 -2.41
C ASP A 16 29.54 19.62 -2.32
N LEU A 17 28.41 18.90 -2.37
CA LEU A 17 27.08 19.50 -2.21
C LEU A 17 26.89 20.08 -0.80
N PHE A 18 27.35 19.35 0.22
CA PHE A 18 27.29 19.79 1.61
C PHE A 18 28.10 21.08 1.83
N GLU A 19 29.32 21.15 1.31
CA GLU A 19 30.16 22.34 1.40
C GLU A 19 29.56 23.54 0.66
N LEU A 20 28.95 23.31 -0.52
CA LEU A 20 28.24 24.37 -1.25
C LEU A 20 27.05 24.91 -0.45
N GLN A 21 26.25 24.03 0.16
CA GLN A 21 25.12 24.41 1.00
C GLN A 21 25.57 25.19 2.24
N ARG A 22 26.62 24.71 2.92
CA ARG A 22 27.21 25.38 4.07
C ARG A 22 27.67 26.80 3.71
N LYS A 23 28.44 26.94 2.63
CA LYS A 23 28.91 28.25 2.15
C LYS A 23 27.75 29.19 1.80
N THR A 24 26.71 28.67 1.16
CA THR A 24 25.51 29.46 0.80
C THR A 24 24.79 29.97 2.05
N VAL A 25 24.70 29.16 3.11
CA VAL A 25 24.08 29.55 4.38
C VAL A 25 24.96 30.54 5.15
N GLU A 26 26.29 30.40 5.13
CA GLU A 26 27.25 31.33 5.75
C GLU A 26 27.23 32.73 5.09
N GLU A 27 26.94 32.80 3.79
CA GLU A 27 26.79 34.07 3.07
C GLU A 27 25.45 34.78 3.34
N TRP A 28 24.47 34.08 3.90
CA TRP A 28 23.21 34.70 4.29
C TRP A 28 23.38 35.30 5.70
N ASP A 29 23.13 36.60 5.81
CA ASP A 29 23.07 37.31 7.10
C ASP A 29 21.78 36.91 7.84
N ILE A 30 21.73 35.66 8.30
CA ILE A 30 20.57 35.09 8.98
C ILE A 30 20.63 35.50 10.45
N PRO A 31 19.58 36.14 10.99
CA PRO A 31 19.47 36.41 12.40
C PRO A 31 19.66 35.16 13.27
N GLN A 32 20.44 35.28 14.34
CA GLN A 32 20.84 34.17 15.21
C GLN A 32 19.63 33.41 15.81
N ASP A 33 18.53 34.11 16.08
CA ASP A 33 17.29 33.52 16.61
C ASP A 33 16.63 32.53 15.63
N ILE A 34 16.75 32.77 14.31
CA ILE A 34 16.28 31.85 13.28
C ILE A 34 17.17 30.60 13.22
N LEU A 35 18.49 30.77 13.35
CA LEU A 35 19.43 29.65 13.41
C LEU A 35 19.17 28.77 14.64
N ASP A 36 18.93 29.39 15.80
CA ASP A 36 18.62 28.68 17.04
C ASP A 36 17.28 27.92 16.94
N GLN A 37 16.26 28.52 16.32
CA GLN A 37 14.98 27.84 16.04
C GLN A 37 15.16 26.66 15.07
N ALA A 38 15.95 26.83 14.01
CA ALA A 38 16.25 25.78 13.06
C ALA A 38 17.02 24.63 13.73
N HIS A 39 18.02 24.94 14.56
CA HIS A 39 18.77 23.95 15.34
C HIS A 39 17.84 23.16 16.27
N ASN A 40 16.97 23.84 17.02
CA ASN A 40 15.99 23.19 17.90
C ASN A 40 14.99 22.31 17.13
N LEU A 41 14.52 22.76 15.96
CA LEU A 41 13.67 21.97 15.06
C LEU A 41 14.40 20.73 14.54
N VAL A 42 15.68 20.88 14.15
CA VAL A 42 16.51 19.78 13.68
C VAL A 42 16.81 18.81 14.80
N GLU A 43 17.19 19.24 16.01
CA GLU A 43 17.42 18.35 17.14
C GLU A 43 16.16 17.59 17.55
N LYS A 44 15.03 18.30 17.68
CA LYS A 44 13.74 17.70 17.99
C LYS A 44 13.33 16.69 16.91
N ARG A 45 13.52 17.03 15.63
CA ARG A 45 13.32 16.09 14.52
C ARG A 45 14.38 15.01 14.47
N ARG A 46 15.62 15.20 14.87
CA ARG A 46 16.68 14.17 14.88
C ARG A 46 16.38 13.13 15.94
N ALA A 47 15.75 13.52 17.06
CA ALA A 47 15.19 12.60 18.05
C ALA A 47 13.98 11.80 17.52
N GLU A 48 13.15 12.39 16.65
CA GLU A 48 11.99 11.73 16.02
C GLU A 48 12.39 10.85 14.81
N VAL A 49 13.23 11.37 13.93
CA VAL A 49 13.85 10.72 12.77
C VAL A 49 14.80 9.63 13.24
N GLY A 50 15.52 9.78 14.35
CA GLY A 50 16.26 8.67 14.96
C GLY A 50 15.38 7.47 15.34
N LYS A 51 14.09 7.67 15.62
CA LYS A 51 13.13 6.57 15.86
C LYS A 51 12.48 6.07 14.56
N GLY A 52 12.14 6.97 13.64
CA GLY A 52 11.47 6.62 12.36
C GLY A 52 12.41 6.15 11.24
N TYR A 53 13.61 6.71 11.15
CA TYR A 53 14.62 6.38 10.15
C TYR A 53 15.26 5.02 10.41
N PHE A 54 15.44 4.59 11.66
CA PHE A 54 15.81 3.19 11.94
C PHE A 54 14.69 2.20 11.54
N ALA A 55 13.41 2.64 11.54
CA ALA A 55 12.28 1.84 11.07
C ALA A 55 12.14 1.84 9.53
N LEU A 56 12.63 2.88 8.84
CA LEU A 56 12.61 3.02 7.38
C LEU A 56 13.90 2.49 6.69
N ALA A 57 15.07 2.71 7.26
CA ALA A 57 16.36 2.28 6.72
C ALA A 57 16.56 0.76 6.78
N ARG A 58 15.80 0.02 7.62
CA ARG A 58 15.75 -1.44 7.57
C ARG A 58 14.90 -2.00 6.41
N LYS A 59 14.20 -1.16 5.63
CA LYS A 59 13.17 -1.63 4.69
C LYS A 59 13.52 -1.68 3.20
N SER A 60 14.72 -1.29 2.73
CA SER A 60 14.93 -1.22 1.26
C SER A 60 16.17 -1.90 0.67
N GLN A 61 17.00 -2.64 1.42
CA GLN A 61 18.20 -3.28 0.85
C GLN A 61 18.50 -4.69 1.37
N GLN A 62 17.48 -5.49 1.67
CA GLN A 62 17.65 -6.93 1.50
C GLN A 62 17.12 -7.24 0.09
N PRO A 63 17.94 -7.70 -0.87
CA PRO A 63 17.38 -8.35 -2.04
C PRO A 63 16.47 -9.45 -1.47
N THR A 64 15.18 -9.41 -1.79
CA THR A 64 14.28 -10.52 -1.52
C THR A 64 14.78 -11.69 -2.34
N GLY A 65 15.82 -12.35 -1.83
CA GLY A 65 16.31 -13.63 -2.30
C GLY A 65 15.10 -14.53 -2.34
N SER A 66 14.82 -15.03 -3.54
CA SER A 66 13.80 -16.05 -3.81
C SER A 66 12.52 -15.88 -2.99
N LEU A 67 11.53 -15.18 -3.56
CA LEU A 67 10.13 -15.48 -3.25
C LEU A 67 9.98 -17.00 -3.37
N HIS A 68 9.97 -17.69 -2.24
CA HIS A 68 9.74 -19.11 -2.17
C HIS A 68 8.25 -19.27 -2.50
N PHE A 69 7.95 -19.44 -3.79
CA PHE A 69 6.64 -19.89 -4.27
C PHE A 69 6.47 -21.35 -3.85
N VAL A 70 6.32 -21.55 -2.56
CA VAL A 70 5.87 -22.83 -2.02
C VAL A 70 4.38 -22.90 -2.28
N ALA A 71 3.90 -24.03 -2.81
CA ALA A 71 2.48 -24.30 -2.94
C ALA A 71 1.90 -24.46 -1.52
N TRP A 72 1.58 -23.34 -0.88
CA TRP A 72 1.13 -23.32 0.51
C TRP A 72 -0.17 -24.10 0.71
N GLU A 73 -1.02 -24.19 -0.31
CA GLU A 73 -2.23 -25.01 -0.31
C GLU A 73 -1.92 -26.48 0.01
N GLU A 74 -0.90 -27.07 -0.63
CA GLU A 74 -0.49 -28.45 -0.42
C GLU A 74 0.08 -28.64 1.00
N ARG A 75 0.94 -27.70 1.44
CA ARG A 75 1.52 -27.74 2.80
C ARG A 75 0.47 -27.62 3.88
N VAL A 76 -0.49 -26.71 3.70
CA VAL A 76 -1.59 -26.56 4.64
C VAL A 76 -2.47 -27.81 4.66
N SER A 77 -2.75 -28.42 3.49
CA SER A 77 -3.48 -29.69 3.43
C SER A 77 -2.73 -30.86 4.08
N ASN A 78 -1.40 -30.84 4.03
CA ASN A 78 -0.53 -31.83 4.66
C ASN A 78 -0.29 -31.55 6.16
N GLY A 79 -0.88 -30.48 6.70
CA GLY A 79 -0.73 -30.08 8.11
C GLY A 79 0.61 -29.45 8.45
N GLU A 80 1.40 -29.04 7.46
CA GLU A 80 2.68 -28.35 7.65
C GLU A 80 2.50 -26.86 7.92
N ILE A 81 1.70 -26.55 8.95
CA ILE A 81 1.48 -25.18 9.43
C ILE A 81 2.02 -25.01 10.84
N PHE A 82 2.32 -23.78 11.20
CA PHE A 82 2.64 -23.38 12.57
C PHE A 82 1.34 -23.00 13.30
N GLY A 83 1.11 -23.58 14.47
CA GLY A 83 -0.13 -23.38 15.24
C GLY A 83 -1.26 -24.32 14.79
N ASN A 84 -2.50 -23.93 15.04
CA ASN A 84 -3.68 -24.74 14.75
C ASN A 84 -4.55 -24.10 13.66
N VAL A 85 -5.02 -24.92 12.71
CA VAL A 85 -5.96 -24.50 11.65
C VAL A 85 -7.17 -23.79 12.28
N GLY A 86 -7.59 -22.68 11.67
CA GLY A 86 -8.76 -21.92 12.13
C GLY A 86 -8.51 -21.01 13.35
N THR A 87 -7.32 -21.01 13.94
CA THR A 87 -6.97 -20.14 15.06
C THR A 87 -5.65 -19.40 14.84
N ILE A 88 -5.54 -18.18 15.35
CA ILE A 88 -4.29 -17.43 15.37
C ILE A 88 -3.63 -17.66 16.73
N THR A 89 -2.41 -18.17 16.72
CA THR A 89 -1.58 -18.24 17.93
C THR A 89 -1.16 -16.84 18.34
N VAL A 90 -1.40 -16.50 19.60
CA VAL A 90 -1.03 -15.21 20.19
C VAL A 90 0.05 -15.47 21.24
N SER A 91 1.00 -14.54 21.38
CA SER A 91 2.04 -14.62 22.41
C SER A 91 1.43 -14.50 23.81
N GLU A 92 2.11 -15.01 24.84
CA GLU A 92 1.61 -14.97 26.22
C GLU A 92 1.33 -13.54 26.71
N ASP A 93 2.17 -12.58 26.29
CA ASP A 93 2.04 -11.15 26.58
C ASP A 93 1.04 -10.42 25.68
N GLN A 94 0.43 -11.12 24.71
CA GLN A 94 -0.51 -10.60 23.73
C GLN A 94 0.02 -9.45 22.86
N GLU A 95 1.34 -9.30 22.76
CA GLU A 95 1.97 -8.28 21.92
C GLU A 95 2.07 -8.67 20.46
N GLU A 96 2.15 -9.98 20.20
CA GLU A 96 2.44 -10.54 18.90
C GLU A 96 1.52 -11.71 18.57
N ILE A 97 1.38 -11.97 17.28
CA ILE A 97 0.70 -13.12 16.70
C ILE A 97 1.68 -13.90 15.84
N GLN A 98 1.53 -15.21 15.82
CA GLN A 98 2.35 -16.09 15.00
C GLN A 98 1.75 -16.22 13.59
N CYS A 99 2.60 -16.10 12.56
CA CYS A 99 2.23 -16.45 11.20
C CYS A 99 2.14 -17.98 11.07
N GLY A 100 1.02 -18.49 10.58
CA GLY A 100 0.79 -19.93 10.43
C GLY A 100 1.60 -20.59 9.31
N LEU A 101 2.14 -19.79 8.38
CA LEU A 101 2.92 -20.30 7.25
C LEU A 101 4.43 -20.39 7.57
N CYS A 102 5.00 -19.36 8.21
CA CYS A 102 6.44 -19.32 8.51
C CYS A 102 6.81 -19.38 9.99
N GLY A 103 5.83 -19.35 10.90
CA GLY A 103 6.08 -19.43 12.34
C GLY A 103 6.64 -18.15 12.97
N GLY A 104 6.87 -17.09 12.18
CA GLY A 104 7.38 -15.81 12.68
C GLY A 104 6.36 -15.05 13.52
N TRP A 105 6.84 -14.23 14.47
CA TRP A 105 6.01 -13.43 15.38
C TRP A 105 5.91 -11.98 14.91
N PHE A 106 4.70 -11.44 14.91
CA PHE A 106 4.40 -10.11 14.38
C PHE A 106 3.33 -9.40 15.19
N LYS A 107 3.42 -8.07 15.32
CA LYS A 107 2.30 -7.26 15.84
C LYS A 107 1.09 -7.24 14.91
N VAL A 108 1.35 -7.24 13.59
CA VAL A 108 0.34 -7.23 12.51
C VAL A 108 0.89 -8.01 11.32
N LEU A 109 0.09 -8.93 10.76
CA LEU A 109 0.37 -9.55 9.47
C LEU A 109 -0.16 -8.63 8.36
N ASN A 110 0.70 -7.72 7.91
CA ASN A 110 0.36 -6.77 6.85
C ASN A 110 0.53 -7.38 5.45
N GLY A 111 -0.01 -6.71 4.43
CA GLY A 111 0.09 -7.17 3.04
C GLY A 111 1.52 -7.40 2.57
N ALA A 112 2.49 -6.60 3.03
CA ALA A 112 3.90 -6.79 2.67
C ALA A 112 4.45 -8.13 3.18
N HIS A 113 4.10 -8.54 4.40
CA HIS A 113 4.46 -9.87 4.89
C HIS A 113 3.73 -10.98 4.13
N LEU A 114 2.42 -10.83 3.89
CA LEU A 114 1.64 -11.85 3.17
C LEU A 114 2.13 -12.07 1.74
N GLN A 115 2.58 -11.00 1.07
CA GLN A 115 3.22 -11.08 -0.24
C GLN A 115 4.52 -11.87 -0.24
N THR A 116 5.25 -11.96 0.88
CA THR A 116 6.42 -12.85 0.97
C THR A 116 6.05 -14.33 0.86
N HIS A 117 4.80 -14.68 1.14
CA HIS A 117 4.22 -16.01 0.95
C HIS A 117 3.48 -16.16 -0.38
N GLY A 118 3.52 -15.15 -1.26
CA GLY A 118 2.78 -15.17 -2.53
C GLY A 118 1.28 -14.94 -2.39
N LEU A 119 0.81 -14.44 -1.24
CA LEU A 119 -0.61 -14.13 -1.02
C LEU A 119 -0.90 -12.67 -1.37
N GLU A 120 -2.04 -12.45 -2.03
CA GLU A 120 -2.44 -11.10 -2.49
C GLU A 120 -2.92 -10.22 -1.32
N ASP A 121 -3.66 -10.81 -0.38
CA ASP A 121 -4.27 -10.09 0.74
C ASP A 121 -4.50 -10.98 1.98
N GLY A 122 -5.08 -10.37 3.01
CA GLY A 122 -5.43 -11.06 4.26
C GLY A 122 -6.60 -12.02 4.13
N ASP A 123 -7.48 -11.87 3.14
CA ASP A 123 -8.63 -12.75 2.95
C ASP A 123 -8.20 -14.07 2.31
N ALA A 124 -7.24 -14.03 1.38
CA ALA A 124 -6.56 -15.20 0.86
C ALA A 124 -5.84 -15.98 1.98
N TYR A 125 -5.11 -15.27 2.85
CA TYR A 125 -4.45 -15.86 4.02
C TYR A 125 -5.43 -16.54 4.98
N LYS A 126 -6.55 -15.87 5.30
CA LYS A 126 -7.58 -16.43 6.18
C LYS A 126 -8.25 -17.65 5.57
N SER A 127 -8.59 -17.58 4.28
CA SER A 127 -9.22 -18.69 3.56
C SER A 127 -8.31 -19.91 3.53
N LEU A 128 -7.01 -19.69 3.24
CA LEU A 128 -6.00 -20.74 3.21
C LEU A 128 -5.88 -21.47 4.56
N LEU A 129 -5.85 -20.73 5.68
CA LEU A 129 -5.69 -21.30 7.02
C LEU A 129 -7.01 -21.65 7.73
N GLY A 130 -8.16 -21.53 7.05
CA GLY A 130 -9.47 -21.79 7.62
C GLY A 130 -9.88 -20.80 8.73
N LEU A 131 -9.27 -19.61 8.78
CA LEU A 131 -9.60 -18.58 9.75
C LEU A 131 -10.96 -17.95 9.43
N ASN A 132 -11.65 -17.46 10.46
CA ASN A 132 -12.85 -16.65 10.26
C ASN A 132 -12.52 -15.40 9.41
N ARG A 133 -13.38 -15.08 8.44
CA ARG A 133 -13.24 -13.89 7.58
C ARG A 133 -13.05 -12.59 8.39
N ASN A 134 -13.71 -12.48 9.54
CA ASN A 134 -13.63 -11.30 10.41
C ASN A 134 -12.51 -11.39 11.47
N GLN A 135 -11.71 -12.46 11.46
CA GLN A 135 -10.58 -12.61 12.39
C GLN A 135 -9.57 -11.48 12.15
N ALA A 136 -9.15 -10.81 13.22
CA ALA A 136 -8.12 -9.78 13.14
C ALA A 136 -6.75 -10.42 12.89
N LEU A 137 -6.01 -9.89 11.90
CA LEU A 137 -4.62 -10.29 11.61
C LEU A 137 -3.63 -9.38 12.36
N CYS A 138 -3.94 -9.03 13.60
CA CYS A 138 -3.12 -8.22 14.49
C CYS A 138 -3.22 -8.72 15.93
N SER A 139 -2.22 -8.35 16.74
CA SER A 139 -2.22 -8.70 18.15
C SER A 139 -3.31 -7.98 18.94
N PRO A 140 -3.82 -8.59 20.03
CA PRO A 140 -4.86 -7.97 20.85
C PRO A 140 -4.46 -6.59 21.38
N LYS A 141 -3.20 -6.43 21.85
CA LYS A 141 -2.72 -5.11 22.32
C LYS A 141 -2.69 -4.08 21.19
N PHE A 142 -2.25 -4.46 19.99
CA PHE A 142 -2.26 -3.54 18.84
C PHE A 142 -3.69 -3.17 18.44
N SER A 143 -4.62 -4.13 18.44
CA SER A 143 -6.03 -3.91 18.17
C SER A 143 -6.69 -2.97 19.19
N ALA A 144 -6.38 -3.14 20.48
CA ALA A 144 -6.83 -2.25 21.55
C ALA A 144 -6.29 -0.82 21.37
N LEU A 145 -5.00 -0.67 21.10
CA LEU A 145 -4.37 0.63 20.85
C LEU A 145 -5.01 1.34 19.64
N GLN A 146 -5.25 0.63 18.54
CA GLN A 146 -5.91 1.21 17.37
C GLN A 146 -7.35 1.64 17.67
N ARG A 147 -8.06 0.89 18.53
CA ARG A 147 -9.40 1.27 18.99
C ARG A 147 -9.38 2.55 19.82
N GLU A 148 -8.42 2.70 20.73
CA GLU A 148 -8.25 3.93 21.52
C GLU A 148 -7.97 5.15 20.63
N ILE A 149 -7.04 5.02 19.69
CA ILE A 149 -6.72 6.06 18.70
C ILE A 149 -7.96 6.41 17.86
N ALA A 150 -8.77 5.42 17.47
CA ALA A 150 -9.99 5.66 16.71
C ALA A 150 -11.02 6.47 17.52
N ILE A 151 -11.22 6.11 18.80
CA ILE A 151 -12.11 6.84 19.71
C ILE A 151 -11.61 8.27 19.95
N GLU A 152 -10.31 8.46 20.14
CA GLU A 152 -9.71 9.79 20.31
C GLU A 152 -9.94 10.66 19.07
N ASN A 153 -9.67 10.13 17.87
CA ASN A 153 -9.92 10.85 16.61
C ASN A 153 -11.40 11.19 16.40
N GLU A 154 -12.30 10.29 16.78
CA GLU A 154 -13.75 10.53 16.73
C GLU A 154 -14.16 11.64 17.70
N ASN A 155 -13.63 11.62 18.92
CA ASN A 155 -13.84 12.68 19.91
C ASN A 155 -13.29 14.03 19.43
N GLU A 156 -12.08 14.07 18.87
CA GLU A 156 -11.52 15.28 18.28
C GLU A 156 -12.40 15.83 17.15
N ARG A 157 -12.90 14.95 16.28
CA ARG A 157 -13.81 15.33 15.21
C ARG A 157 -15.11 15.90 15.78
N ASN A 158 -15.72 15.23 16.74
CA ASN A 158 -16.94 15.68 17.41
C ASN A 158 -16.74 17.03 18.09
N ILE A 159 -15.60 17.26 18.75
CA ILE A 159 -15.25 18.55 19.37
C ILE A 159 -15.09 19.64 18.31
N ARG A 160 -14.41 19.35 17.20
CA ARG A 160 -14.26 20.32 16.10
C ARG A 160 -15.60 20.67 15.49
N GLU A 161 -16.49 19.70 15.29
CA GLU A 161 -17.82 19.91 14.73
C GLU A 161 -18.76 20.65 15.70
N THR A 162 -18.65 20.40 17.00
CA THR A 162 -19.49 21.06 18.03
C THR A 162 -18.96 22.41 18.52
N ARG A 163 -17.65 22.69 18.39
CA ARG A 163 -17.03 23.98 18.78
C ARG A 163 -16.91 25.01 17.66
N VAL A 164 -17.35 24.71 16.43
CA VAL A 164 -17.66 25.80 15.51
C VAL A 164 -18.99 26.37 15.99
N PRO A 165 -19.05 27.58 16.60
CA PRO A 165 -20.32 28.28 16.60
C PRO A 165 -20.77 28.33 15.15
N PHE A 166 -22.04 28.06 14.93
CA PHE A 166 -22.75 28.17 13.66
C PHE A 166 -22.54 29.58 13.06
N VAL A 167 -21.37 29.82 12.46
CA VAL A 167 -20.99 31.01 11.69
C VAL A 167 -20.56 30.53 10.29
N GLN A 168 -21.30 29.56 9.78
CA GLN A 168 -21.79 29.72 8.42
C GLN A 168 -23.28 29.88 8.59
N GLY A 169 -23.76 31.11 8.40
CA GLY A 169 -25.18 31.34 8.25
C GLY A 169 -25.73 30.26 7.33
N PHE A 170 -26.78 29.59 7.79
CA PHE A 170 -27.70 28.91 6.90
C PHE A 170 -28.06 29.94 5.83
N ASP A 171 -27.42 29.89 4.67
CA ASP A 171 -27.85 30.66 3.52
C ASP A 171 -29.11 29.94 3.04
N PRO A 172 -30.31 30.50 3.25
CA PRO A 172 -31.56 29.83 2.85
C PRO A 172 -31.67 29.65 1.33
N ARG A 173 -30.68 30.12 0.54
CA ARG A 173 -30.56 29.89 -0.90
C ARG A 173 -29.66 28.69 -1.26
N ARG A 174 -28.93 28.11 -0.31
CA ARG A 174 -28.08 26.91 -0.53
C ARG A 174 -28.82 25.64 -0.13
N THR A 175 -29.79 25.23 -0.95
CA THR A 175 -30.56 24.00 -0.73
C THR A 175 -29.88 22.73 -1.26
N ASP A 176 -28.70 22.81 -1.89
CA ASP A 176 -28.11 21.64 -2.53
C ASP A 176 -26.66 21.32 -2.15
N THR A 177 -26.45 20.02 -1.94
CA THR A 177 -25.19 19.39 -1.52
C THR A 177 -24.16 19.43 -2.65
N ARG A 178 -23.55 20.61 -2.88
CA ARG A 178 -22.57 20.86 -3.96
C ARG A 178 -21.43 19.84 -4.09
N ARG A 179 -21.11 19.02 -3.07
CA ARG A 179 -20.10 17.95 -3.21
C ARG A 179 -20.49 16.88 -4.23
N ARG A 180 -21.77 16.54 -4.36
CA ARG A 180 -22.23 15.54 -5.33
C ARG A 180 -22.27 16.10 -6.74
N GLN A 181 -22.80 17.31 -6.89
CA GLN A 181 -22.89 18.02 -8.16
C GLN A 181 -21.50 18.31 -8.77
N PHE A 182 -20.51 18.71 -7.96
CA PHE A 182 -19.14 18.93 -8.44
C PHE A 182 -18.47 17.64 -8.95
N GLY A 183 -18.82 16.50 -8.36
CA GLY A 183 -18.37 15.18 -8.83
C GLY A 183 -19.01 14.78 -10.16
N GLU A 184 -20.30 15.04 -10.32
CA GLU A 184 -21.06 14.80 -11.54
C GLU A 184 -20.62 15.74 -12.68
N ASP A 185 -20.40 17.02 -12.39
CA ASP A 185 -19.88 18.01 -13.35
C ASP A 185 -18.47 17.66 -13.82
N ARG A 186 -17.57 17.22 -12.91
CA ARG A 186 -16.25 16.72 -13.32
C ARG A 186 -16.37 15.47 -14.19
N ARG A 187 -17.27 14.53 -13.85
CA ARG A 187 -17.48 13.32 -14.65
C ARG A 187 -17.95 13.69 -16.06
N ARG A 188 -18.95 14.55 -16.18
CA ARG A 188 -19.51 15.04 -17.45
C ARG A 188 -18.47 15.78 -18.29
N LEU A 189 -17.70 16.70 -17.70
CA LEU A 189 -16.62 17.42 -18.38
C LEU A 189 -15.57 16.46 -18.96
N PHE A 190 -15.18 15.44 -18.19
CA PHE A 190 -14.24 14.43 -18.69
C PHE A 190 -14.83 13.55 -19.79
N GLU A 191 -16.14 13.28 -19.75
CA GLU A 191 -16.86 12.56 -20.81
C GLU A 191 -16.91 13.38 -22.10
N GLU A 192 -17.30 14.66 -22.03
CA GLU A 192 -17.31 15.58 -23.18
C GLU A 192 -15.92 15.75 -23.80
N LYS A 193 -14.85 15.83 -22.99
CA LYS A 193 -13.47 15.85 -23.48
C LYS A 193 -13.06 14.55 -24.17
N ARG A 194 -13.56 13.39 -23.73
CA ARG A 194 -13.33 12.10 -24.41
C ARG A 194 -14.10 12.00 -25.72
N THR A 195 -15.35 12.46 -25.77
CA THR A 195 -16.14 12.51 -27.00
C THR A 195 -15.46 13.39 -28.07
N ARG A 196 -14.77 14.44 -27.63
CA ARG A 196 -13.94 15.31 -28.49
C ARG A 196 -12.57 14.73 -28.84
N GLY A 197 -12.16 13.61 -28.26
CA GLY A 197 -10.84 13.01 -28.46
C GLY A 197 -9.69 13.73 -27.75
N GLU A 198 -9.97 14.71 -26.87
CA GLU A 198 -8.96 15.48 -26.13
C GLU A 198 -8.36 14.72 -24.94
N LEU A 199 -9.09 13.72 -24.43
CA LEU A 199 -8.63 12.84 -23.38
C LEU A 199 -8.74 11.38 -23.84
N PRO A 200 -7.77 10.53 -23.50
CA PRO A 200 -7.92 9.10 -23.69
C PRO A 200 -9.18 8.63 -22.95
N SER A 201 -9.87 7.66 -23.52
CA SER A 201 -11.04 7.03 -22.91
C SER A 201 -10.71 6.59 -21.49
N GLY A 202 -11.29 7.24 -20.48
CA GLY A 202 -10.81 7.14 -19.10
C GLY A 202 -11.08 5.80 -18.42
N ARG A 203 -11.69 4.85 -19.11
CA ARG A 203 -11.88 3.46 -18.71
C ARG A 203 -12.02 2.60 -19.96
N THR A 204 -11.21 1.55 -20.08
CA THR A 204 -11.57 0.31 -20.78
C THR A 204 -12.09 0.41 -22.22
N SER A 205 -11.67 1.39 -23.04
CA SER A 205 -12.00 1.37 -24.48
C SER A 205 -10.80 1.28 -25.41
N ASP A 206 -9.66 0.79 -24.92
CA ASP A 206 -8.92 -0.16 -25.76
C ASP A 206 -9.91 -1.28 -26.08
N ARG A 207 -9.99 -1.70 -27.35
CA ARG A 207 -10.81 -2.85 -27.76
C ARG A 207 -10.62 -3.94 -26.72
N PRO A 208 -11.69 -4.58 -26.19
CA PRO A 208 -11.55 -5.60 -25.13
C PRO A 208 -10.55 -6.69 -25.53
N GLU A 209 -10.39 -6.86 -26.84
CA GLU A 209 -9.43 -7.69 -27.54
C GLU A 209 -7.97 -7.37 -27.26
N ILE A 210 -7.58 -6.21 -26.72
CA ILE A 210 -6.18 -5.85 -26.47
C ILE A 210 -6.07 -5.18 -25.09
N ARG A 211 -5.34 -5.81 -24.17
CA ARG A 211 -5.05 -5.25 -22.85
C ARG A 211 -3.56 -5.06 -22.66
N ARG A 212 -3.16 -3.87 -22.20
CA ARG A 212 -1.81 -3.66 -21.71
C ARG A 212 -1.64 -4.34 -20.36
N LEU A 213 -0.55 -5.09 -20.21
CA LEU A 213 -0.18 -5.68 -18.93
C LEU A 213 0.35 -4.58 -17.98
N SER A 214 -0.02 -4.66 -16.70
CA SER A 214 0.58 -3.86 -15.64
C SER A 214 1.98 -4.38 -15.30
N GLU A 215 2.73 -3.62 -14.50
CA GLU A 215 3.95 -4.14 -13.87
C GLU A 215 3.62 -5.44 -13.12
N GLY A 216 4.38 -6.50 -13.41
CA GLY A 216 4.11 -7.85 -12.91
C GLY A 216 3.22 -8.72 -13.79
N GLY A 217 2.80 -8.26 -14.97
CA GLY A 217 2.12 -9.10 -15.97
C GLY A 217 0.67 -9.43 -15.64
N GLN A 218 -0.03 -8.52 -14.96
CA GLN A 218 -1.47 -8.63 -14.69
C GLN A 218 -2.26 -7.79 -15.71
N PHE A 219 -3.51 -8.17 -15.95
CA PHE A 219 -4.48 -7.34 -16.67
C PHE A 219 -5.84 -7.42 -15.98
N SER A 220 -6.63 -6.35 -16.09
CA SER A 220 -7.99 -6.31 -15.56
C SER A 220 -9.01 -6.43 -16.69
N LEU A 221 -10.01 -7.28 -16.51
CA LEU A 221 -11.12 -7.46 -17.43
C LEU A 221 -12.43 -7.59 -16.63
N TYR A 222 -13.39 -6.72 -16.93
CA TYR A 222 -14.69 -6.63 -16.23
C TYR A 222 -14.60 -6.54 -14.70
N GLY A 223 -13.59 -5.85 -14.17
CA GLY A 223 -13.41 -5.70 -12.72
C GLY A 223 -12.70 -6.87 -12.04
N ASN A 224 -12.44 -7.95 -12.77
CA ASN A 224 -11.61 -9.06 -12.31
C ASN A 224 -10.15 -8.87 -12.76
N ASN A 225 -9.21 -9.27 -11.92
CA ASN A 225 -7.79 -9.27 -12.24
C ASN A 225 -7.33 -10.66 -12.68
N TYR A 226 -6.58 -10.71 -13.76
CA TYR A 226 -6.03 -11.92 -14.35
C TYR A 226 -4.51 -11.80 -14.42
N TYR A 227 -3.82 -12.91 -14.19
CA TYR A 227 -2.36 -12.96 -14.21
C TYR A 227 -1.86 -13.73 -15.42
N PHE A 228 -1.15 -13.03 -16.30
CA PHE A 228 -0.60 -13.58 -17.53
C PHE A 228 0.81 -14.16 -17.34
N GLY A 229 1.68 -13.46 -16.61
CA GLY A 229 3.01 -13.96 -16.25
C GLY A 229 4.00 -12.86 -15.89
N ARG A 230 4.88 -13.08 -14.91
CA ARG A 230 5.76 -12.05 -14.33
C ARG A 230 6.66 -11.34 -15.35
N THR A 231 7.18 -12.08 -16.33
CA THR A 231 8.06 -11.55 -17.37
C THR A 231 7.32 -11.22 -18.66
N ALA A 232 5.99 -11.32 -18.65
CA ALA A 232 5.17 -10.89 -19.75
C ALA A 232 5.20 -9.37 -19.85
N ASN A 233 5.45 -8.87 -21.05
CA ASN A 233 5.51 -7.45 -21.34
C ASN A 233 4.67 -7.12 -22.58
N GLY A 234 4.24 -5.86 -22.68
CA GLY A 234 3.44 -5.39 -23.79
C GLY A 234 1.94 -5.64 -23.64
N ASN A 235 1.29 -5.89 -24.78
CA ASN A 235 -0.15 -6.06 -24.87
C ASN A 235 -0.49 -7.54 -25.02
N VAL A 236 -1.53 -7.99 -24.32
CA VAL A 236 -2.16 -9.30 -24.54
C VAL A 236 -3.42 -9.14 -25.38
N LYS A 237 -3.60 -10.05 -26.34
CA LYS A 237 -4.83 -10.16 -27.11
C LYS A 237 -5.82 -11.03 -26.35
N ILE A 238 -7.06 -10.58 -26.19
CA ILE A 238 -8.09 -11.29 -25.45
C ILE A 238 -9.21 -11.76 -26.38
N THR A 239 -9.61 -13.02 -26.26
CA THR A 239 -10.79 -13.59 -26.91
C THR A 239 -11.72 -14.11 -25.83
N ILE A 240 -13.02 -13.85 -25.97
CA ILE A 240 -14.03 -14.26 -24.98
C ILE A 240 -15.02 -15.17 -25.68
N SER A 241 -15.23 -16.36 -25.14
CA SER A 241 -16.16 -17.36 -25.66
C SER A 241 -16.97 -17.95 -24.51
N GLY A 242 -18.19 -17.47 -24.32
CA GLY A 242 -19.02 -17.83 -23.16
C GLY A 242 -18.38 -17.40 -21.84
N ASP A 243 -18.07 -18.39 -20.99
CA ASP A 243 -17.47 -18.20 -19.68
C ASP A 243 -15.94 -18.34 -19.71
N GLU A 244 -15.34 -18.49 -20.89
CA GLU A 244 -13.89 -18.59 -21.03
C GLU A 244 -13.28 -17.29 -21.57
N VAL A 245 -12.19 -16.87 -20.94
CA VAL A 245 -11.35 -15.75 -21.36
C VAL A 245 -10.00 -16.32 -21.79
N THR A 246 -9.67 -16.21 -23.07
CA THR A 246 -8.37 -16.61 -23.61
C THR A 246 -7.52 -15.36 -23.81
N ALA A 247 -6.36 -15.31 -23.17
CA ALA A 247 -5.34 -14.28 -23.40
C ALA A 247 -4.17 -14.87 -24.20
N GLU A 248 -3.71 -14.14 -25.21
CA GLU A 248 -2.58 -14.48 -26.07
C GLU A 248 -1.54 -13.35 -25.97
N GLY A 249 -0.28 -13.68 -25.73
CA GLY A 249 0.78 -12.68 -25.57
C GLY A 249 2.15 -13.32 -25.44
N TYR A 250 3.18 -12.51 -25.22
CA TYR A 250 4.57 -13.01 -25.18
C TYR A 250 5.11 -13.06 -23.75
N VAL A 251 5.76 -14.16 -23.40
CA VAL A 251 6.49 -14.34 -22.14
C VAL A 251 7.91 -14.76 -22.50
N ASN A 252 8.91 -13.95 -22.11
CA ASN A 252 10.31 -14.17 -22.51
C ASN A 252 10.53 -14.28 -24.04
N GLY A 253 9.69 -13.63 -24.84
CA GLY A 253 9.76 -13.68 -26.31
C GLY A 253 9.05 -14.88 -26.94
N GLU A 254 8.52 -15.81 -26.16
CA GLU A 254 7.71 -16.93 -26.65
C GLU A 254 6.22 -16.62 -26.58
N LEU A 255 5.46 -17.01 -27.61
CA LEU A 255 4.01 -16.85 -27.64
C LEU A 255 3.36 -17.84 -26.65
N VAL A 256 2.64 -17.31 -25.68
CA VAL A 256 1.91 -18.08 -24.67
C VAL A 256 0.42 -17.78 -24.80
N ILE A 257 -0.40 -18.81 -24.66
CA ILE A 257 -1.86 -18.70 -24.64
C ILE A 257 -2.34 -19.23 -23.30
N LYS A 258 -3.13 -18.43 -22.57
CA LYS A 258 -3.73 -18.81 -21.30
C LYS A 258 -5.23 -18.66 -21.35
N THR A 259 -5.94 -19.68 -20.87
CA THR A 259 -7.40 -19.65 -20.73
C THR A 259 -7.76 -19.55 -19.25
N TYR A 260 -8.70 -18.67 -18.95
CA TYR A 260 -9.22 -18.42 -17.61
C TYR A 260 -10.73 -18.66 -17.62
N GLN A 261 -11.24 -19.28 -16.57
CA GLN A 261 -12.68 -19.32 -16.31
C GLN A 261 -13.11 -17.95 -15.77
N ARG A 262 -14.17 -17.39 -16.35
CA ARG A 262 -14.76 -16.13 -15.91
C ARG A 262 -15.50 -16.40 -14.61
N LYS A 263 -15.01 -15.82 -13.51
CA LYS A 263 -15.82 -15.77 -12.29
C LYS A 263 -17.06 -14.94 -12.60
N ASP A 264 -18.23 -15.50 -12.32
CA ASP A 264 -19.52 -14.86 -12.58
C ASP A 264 -19.53 -13.42 -12.04
N LEU A 265 -20.11 -12.52 -12.84
CA LEU A 265 -20.26 -11.09 -12.58
C LEU A 265 -21.21 -10.81 -11.41
#